data_AF-A0A6V7LNZ4-F1
#
_entry.id   AF-A0A6V7LNZ4-F1
#
_cell.length_a   1.000
_cell.length_b   1.000
_cell.length_c   1.000
_cell.angle_alpha   90.00
_cell.angle_beta   90.00
_cell.angle_gamma   90.00
#
_symmetry.space_group_name_H-M   'P 1'
#
loop_
_entity.id
_entity.type
_entity.pdbx_description
1 polymer ?
#
loop_
_entity_poly.entity_id
_entity_poly.type
_entity_poly.pdbx_seq_one_letter_code
_entity_poly.pdbx_strand_id
1 'polypeptide(L)'
;MEAERQVSFDNGLDGSVAEDCFFAMKAFSMGYTFNFIEGEMWEKSPFTLWDFVQQRKRWLQGILLVVHSKAIPMKKKILLAISCYSWVTLPLSTSNILLAGICPISCPQFVDVLCAFIGAVSIYMYIFGVIKSFSLYRFGISRYILCICGALATIPFNLIIENVAVIWGTFGKKHKFYVVSKEFRPPVTV
;
A
#
# COMPACT_ATOMS: atom_id res chain seq x y z
N MET A 1 16.45 -6.52 -20.49
CA MET A 1 17.15 -5.27 -20.85
C MET A 1 16.48 -4.51 -22.00
N GLU A 2 16.12 -5.12 -23.13
CA GLU A 2 15.53 -4.34 -24.24
C GLU A 2 14.17 -3.71 -23.89
N ALA A 3 13.29 -4.45 -23.22
CA ALA A 3 12.00 -3.91 -22.73
C ALA A 3 12.18 -2.74 -21.75
N GLU A 4 13.11 -2.85 -20.79
CA GLU A 4 13.41 -1.77 -19.83
C GLU A 4 13.97 -0.52 -20.51
N ARG A 5 14.85 -0.71 -21.51
CA ARG A 5 15.41 0.39 -22.29
C ARG A 5 14.33 1.10 -23.12
N GLN A 6 13.38 0.36 -23.68
CA GLN A 6 12.28 0.93 -24.47
C GLN A 6 11.27 1.70 -23.62
N VAL A 7 10.92 1.18 -22.44
CA VAL A 7 9.98 1.83 -21.53
C VAL A 7 10.64 3.03 -20.84
N SER A 8 11.90 2.88 -20.42
CA SER A 8 12.69 3.84 -19.64
C SER A 8 12.07 4.21 -18.28
N PHE A 9 12.93 4.53 -17.33
CA PHE A 9 12.55 5.04 -16.02
C PHE A 9 12.45 6.58 -15.98
N ASP A 10 13.04 7.26 -16.96
CA ASP A 10 12.95 8.72 -17.09
C ASP A 10 11.64 9.14 -17.76
N ASN A 11 10.61 9.33 -16.94
CA ASN A 11 9.26 9.70 -17.39
C ASN A 11 8.80 11.08 -16.87
N GLY A 12 9.75 11.92 -16.47
CA GLY A 12 9.48 13.25 -15.92
C GLY A 12 8.97 13.27 -14.48
N LEU A 13 8.58 14.46 -14.01
CA LEU A 13 8.26 14.73 -12.60
C LEU A 13 7.07 13.93 -12.07
N ASP A 14 6.07 13.67 -12.91
CA ASP A 14 4.88 12.88 -12.54
C ASP A 14 5.21 11.39 -12.39
N GLY A 15 6.19 10.90 -13.15
CA GLY A 15 6.68 9.53 -13.05
C GLY A 15 7.64 9.33 -11.88
N SER A 16 8.34 10.36 -11.43
CA SER A 16 9.42 10.24 -10.43
C SER A 16 8.95 9.82 -9.03
N VAL A 17 7.69 10.07 -8.64
CA VAL A 17 7.21 9.78 -7.27
C VAL A 17 6.85 8.29 -7.07
N ALA A 18 6.26 7.68 -8.10
CA ALA A 18 5.95 6.25 -8.20
C ALA A 18 6.47 5.72 -9.53
N GLU A 19 7.79 5.76 -9.68
CA GLU A 19 8.53 5.36 -10.86
C GLU A 19 8.23 3.92 -11.27
N ASP A 20 8.21 3.02 -10.28
CA ASP A 20 7.85 1.62 -10.42
C ASP A 20 6.45 1.43 -11.03
N CYS A 21 5.46 2.12 -10.47
CA CYS A 21 4.08 2.08 -10.94
C CYS A 21 3.97 2.69 -12.34
N PHE A 22 4.62 3.83 -12.58
CA PHE A 22 4.59 4.49 -13.88
C PHE A 22 5.21 3.61 -14.97
N PHE A 23 6.38 3.02 -14.68
CA PHE A 23 7.05 2.08 -15.56
C PHE A 23 6.15 0.89 -15.90
N ALA A 24 5.56 0.25 -14.89
CA ALA A 24 4.70 -0.91 -15.08
C ALA A 24 3.47 -0.57 -15.95
N MET A 25 2.84 0.59 -15.71
CA MET A 25 1.67 1.02 -16.48
C MET A 25 2.03 1.41 -17.91
N LYS A 26 3.20 2.02 -18.13
CA LYS A 26 3.71 2.34 -19.47
C LYS A 26 4.04 1.06 -20.24
N ALA A 27 4.75 0.11 -19.61
CA ALA A 27 5.02 -1.20 -20.20
C ALA A 27 3.72 -1.95 -20.57
N PHE A 28 2.72 -1.94 -19.68
CA PHE A 28 1.41 -2.54 -19.97
C PHE A 28 0.69 -1.86 -21.14
N SER A 29 0.86 -0.55 -21.30
CA SER A 29 0.30 0.20 -22.44
C SER A 29 0.97 -0.17 -23.77
N MET A 30 2.24 -0.57 -23.74
CA MET A 30 3.02 -1.04 -24.90
C MET A 30 2.75 -2.52 -25.25
N GLY A 31 1.88 -3.20 -24.49
CA GLY A 31 1.49 -4.58 -24.76
C GLY A 31 2.35 -5.64 -24.07
N TYR A 32 3.28 -5.24 -23.18
CA TYR A 32 4.01 -6.21 -22.37
C TYR A 32 3.09 -6.90 -21.35
N THR A 33 3.42 -8.16 -21.06
CA THR A 33 2.76 -8.97 -20.05
C THR A 33 3.65 -9.10 -18.83
N PHE A 34 3.02 -9.24 -17.66
CA PHE A 34 3.71 -9.47 -16.39
C PHE A 34 3.47 -10.90 -15.95
N ASN A 35 4.50 -11.51 -15.36
CA ASN A 35 4.39 -12.82 -14.73
C ASN A 35 5.01 -12.76 -13.33
N PHE A 36 4.53 -13.60 -12.43
CA PHE A 36 5.10 -13.73 -11.10
C PHE A 36 6.21 -14.77 -11.13
N ILE A 37 7.39 -14.39 -10.68
CA ILE A 37 8.52 -15.29 -10.50
C ILE A 37 8.51 -15.75 -9.04
N GLU A 38 8.58 -17.06 -8.82
CA GLU A 38 8.70 -17.62 -7.48
C GLU A 38 10.06 -17.22 -6.89
N GLY A 39 10.03 -16.45 -5.80
CA GLY A 39 11.23 -15.98 -5.12
C GLY A 39 10.89 -15.25 -3.82
N GLU A 40 11.85 -15.22 -2.89
CA GLU A 40 11.72 -14.50 -1.63
C GLU A 40 12.52 -13.19 -1.70
N MET A 41 11.82 -12.06 -1.52
CA MET A 41 12.45 -10.74 -1.43
C MET A 41 12.58 -10.33 0.03
N TRP A 42 13.82 -10.14 0.49
CA TRP A 42 14.11 -9.67 1.84
C TRP A 42 14.16 -8.14 1.88
N GLU A 43 13.01 -7.52 2.14
CA GLU A 43 12.94 -6.06 2.27
C GLU A 43 12.87 -5.60 3.73
N LYS A 44 13.53 -4.48 4.02
CA LYS A 44 13.42 -3.78 5.30
C LYS A 44 12.19 -2.86 5.31
N SER A 45 11.34 -3.03 6.32
CA SER A 45 10.24 -2.13 6.65
C SER A 45 10.75 -0.82 7.29
N PRO A 46 9.97 0.26 7.27
CA PRO A 46 10.30 1.49 8.02
C PRO A 46 10.51 1.20 9.51
N PHE A 47 11.48 1.88 10.11
CA PHE A 47 11.80 1.72 11.54
C PHE A 47 11.05 2.68 12.45
N THR A 48 10.49 3.76 11.90
CA THR A 48 9.72 4.75 12.65
C THR A 48 8.30 4.89 12.11
N LEU A 49 7.38 5.28 12.99
CA LEU A 49 5.98 5.57 12.61
C LEU A 49 5.89 6.72 11.62
N TRP A 50 6.74 7.73 11.78
CA TRP A 50 6.78 8.88 10.89
C TRP A 50 7.21 8.49 9.48
N ASP A 51 8.24 7.66 9.35
CA ASP A 51 8.67 7.15 8.06
C ASP A 51 7.61 6.27 7.41
N PHE A 52 6.87 5.50 8.21
CA PHE A 52 5.74 4.71 7.71
C PHE A 52 4.61 5.60 7.17
N VAL A 53 4.20 6.66 7.90
CA VAL A 53 3.21 7.64 7.41
C VAL A 53 3.68 8.29 6.10
N GLN A 54 4.95 8.72 6.04
CA GLN A 54 5.52 9.35 4.86
C GLN A 54 5.58 8.40 3.65
N GLN A 55 5.92 7.13 3.88
CA GLN A 55 5.91 6.10 2.85
C GLN A 55 4.50 5.91 2.26
N ARG A 56 3.49 5.77 3.12
CA ARG A 56 2.08 5.63 2.69
C ARG A 56 1.58 6.86 1.94
N LYS A 57 1.92 8.06 2.45
CA LYS A 57 1.63 9.32 1.77
C LYS A 57 2.23 9.36 0.37
N ARG A 58 3.50 8.98 0.22
CA ARG A 58 4.22 8.94 -1.07
C ARG A 58 3.54 7.98 -2.04
N TRP A 59 3.18 6.78 -1.60
CA TRP A 59 2.49 5.79 -2.43
C TRP A 59 1.17 6.33 -2.97
N LEU A 60 0.34 6.92 -2.11
CA LEU A 60 -0.93 7.49 -2.55
C LEU A 60 -0.72 8.64 -3.55
N GLN A 61 0.19 9.57 -3.26
CA GLN A 61 0.49 10.71 -4.14
C GLN A 61 1.03 10.25 -5.49
N GLY A 62 1.94 9.27 -5.50
CA GLY A 62 2.50 8.72 -6.72
C GLY A 62 1.46 8.01 -7.59
N ILE A 63 0.60 7.17 -7.01
CA ILE A 63 -0.48 6.50 -7.75
C ILE A 63 -1.47 7.55 -8.31
N LEU A 64 -1.81 8.58 -7.53
CA LEU A 64 -2.66 9.67 -8.01
C LEU A 64 -2.04 10.39 -9.22
N LEU A 65 -0.73 10.65 -9.22
CA LEU A 65 -0.03 11.23 -10.37
C LEU A 65 -0.07 10.30 -11.59
N VAL A 66 0.18 9.00 -11.40
CA VAL A 66 0.11 8.00 -12.48
C VAL A 66 -1.28 7.92 -13.09
N VAL A 67 -2.33 7.88 -12.26
CA VAL A 67 -3.73 7.82 -12.72
C VAL A 67 -4.10 9.06 -13.55
N HIS A 68 -3.71 10.25 -13.10
CA HIS A 68 -4.03 11.51 -13.77
C HIS A 68 -3.07 11.91 -14.91
N SER A 69 -1.94 11.21 -15.08
CA SER A 69 -0.98 11.51 -16.15
C SER A 69 -1.58 11.28 -17.54
N LYS A 70 -1.37 12.21 -18.48
CA LYS A 70 -1.82 12.05 -19.87
C LYS A 70 -0.95 11.09 -20.69
N ALA A 71 0.21 10.71 -20.18
CA ALA A 71 1.19 9.90 -20.91
C ALA A 71 0.75 8.45 -21.16
N ILE A 72 -0.23 7.95 -20.38
CA ILE A 72 -0.69 6.57 -20.44
C ILE A 72 -2.21 6.57 -20.70
N PRO A 73 -2.75 5.72 -21.60
CA PRO A 73 -4.18 5.70 -21.93
C PRO A 73 -5.08 5.32 -20.75
N MET A 74 -6.20 6.01 -20.57
CA MET A 74 -7.11 5.80 -19.43
C MET A 74 -7.63 4.36 -19.34
N LYS A 75 -7.92 3.72 -20.48
CA LYS A 75 -8.39 2.32 -20.55
C LYS A 75 -7.47 1.34 -19.84
N LYS A 76 -6.16 1.58 -19.91
CA LYS A 76 -5.14 0.72 -19.31
C LYS A 76 -5.01 0.94 -17.79
N LYS A 77 -5.51 2.06 -17.26
CA LYS A 77 -5.40 2.44 -15.85
C LYS A 77 -6.65 2.22 -15.02
N ILE A 78 -7.76 1.77 -15.61
CA ILE A 78 -9.06 1.68 -14.91
C ILE A 78 -8.93 0.90 -13.59
N LEU A 79 -8.26 -0.25 -13.61
CA LEU A 79 -8.06 -1.08 -12.43
C LEU A 79 -7.22 -0.36 -11.36
N LEU A 80 -6.14 0.32 -11.78
CA LEU A 80 -5.31 1.13 -10.88
C LEU A 80 -6.10 2.31 -10.29
N ALA A 81 -6.94 2.95 -11.09
CA ALA A 81 -7.79 4.06 -10.65
C ALA A 81 -8.82 3.59 -9.62
N ILE A 82 -9.49 2.45 -9.85
CA ILE A 82 -10.43 1.86 -8.89
C ILE A 82 -9.72 1.57 -7.56
N SER A 83 -8.54 0.95 -7.60
CA SER A 83 -7.74 0.67 -6.40
C SER A 83 -7.34 1.96 -5.67
N CYS A 84 -6.90 2.98 -6.42
CA CYS A 84 -6.51 4.27 -5.87
C CYS A 84 -7.68 4.99 -5.19
N TYR A 85 -8.84 5.08 -5.85
CA TYR A 85 -10.00 5.76 -5.29
C TYR A 85 -10.61 5.00 -4.12
N SER A 86 -10.58 3.66 -4.14
CA SER A 86 -10.90 2.84 -2.97
C SER A 86 -10.05 3.25 -1.75
N TRP A 87 -8.74 3.44 -1.96
CA TRP A 87 -7.84 3.89 -0.90
C TRP A 87 -8.11 5.34 -0.45
N VAL A 88 -8.40 6.26 -1.39
CA VAL A 88 -8.78 7.65 -1.06
C VAL A 88 -10.06 7.71 -0.22
N THR A 89 -11.01 6.79 -0.44
CA THR A 89 -12.26 6.72 0.33
C THR A 89 -12.13 6.02 1.67
N LEU A 90 -10.95 5.48 2.03
CA LEU A 90 -10.72 4.79 3.31
C LEU A 90 -11.13 5.62 4.56
N PRO A 91 -10.89 6.95 4.64
CA PRO A 91 -11.34 7.75 5.77
C PRO A 91 -12.86 7.83 5.92
N LEU A 92 -13.59 7.81 4.80
CA LEU A 92 -15.05 7.78 4.82
C LEU A 92 -15.54 6.43 5.31
N SER A 93 -14.97 5.34 4.80
CA SER A 93 -15.30 3.97 5.22
C SER A 93 -14.97 3.73 6.69
N THR A 94 -13.84 4.24 7.18
CA THR A 94 -13.46 4.12 8.60
C THR A 94 -14.40 4.93 9.49
N SER A 95 -14.79 6.13 9.05
CA SER A 95 -15.77 6.96 9.78
C SER A 95 -17.12 6.26 9.91
N ASN A 96 -17.52 5.45 8.92
CA ASN A 96 -18.75 4.67 9.00
C ASN A 96 -18.78 3.70 10.19
N ILE A 97 -17.64 3.14 10.59
CA ILE A 97 -17.56 2.25 11.79
C ILE A 97 -17.95 3.03 13.05
N LEU A 98 -17.46 4.27 13.17
CA LEU A 98 -17.78 5.14 14.30
C LEU A 98 -19.23 5.64 14.24
N LEU A 99 -19.68 6.07 13.05
CA LEU A 99 -21.02 6.60 12.82
C LEU A 99 -22.10 5.54 13.02
N ALA A 100 -21.87 4.30 12.58
CA ALA A 100 -22.81 3.19 12.79
C ALA A 100 -23.05 2.89 14.28
N GLY A 101 -22.05 3.13 15.14
CA GLY A 101 -22.19 3.00 16.59
C GLY A 101 -23.03 4.11 17.25
N ILE A 102 -23.08 5.30 16.64
CA ILE A 102 -23.81 6.48 17.16
C ILE A 102 -25.21 6.58 16.53
N CYS A 103 -25.33 6.26 15.24
CA CYS A 103 -26.55 6.32 14.46
C CYS A 103 -26.68 5.00 13.66
N PRO A 104 -27.41 4.00 14.18
CA PRO A 104 -27.60 2.75 13.46
C PRO A 104 -28.53 2.98 12.26
N ILE A 105 -27.94 3.07 11.08
CA ILE A 105 -28.66 3.07 9.80
C ILE A 105 -28.82 1.61 9.36
N SER A 106 -30.03 1.21 8.98
CA SER A 106 -30.26 -0.13 8.43
C SER A 106 -29.53 -0.29 7.09
N CYS A 107 -28.42 -1.02 7.10
CA CYS A 107 -27.71 -1.41 5.89
C CYS A 107 -28.35 -2.66 5.27
N PRO A 108 -28.39 -2.78 3.93
CA PRO A 108 -28.80 -4.01 3.27
C PRO A 108 -27.83 -5.16 3.62
N GLN A 109 -28.36 -6.33 3.97
CA GLN A 109 -27.57 -7.50 4.41
C GLN A 109 -26.47 -7.91 3.42
N PHE A 110 -26.68 -7.72 2.12
CA PHE A 110 -25.66 -8.00 1.11
C PHE A 110 -24.38 -7.15 1.29
N VAL A 111 -24.54 -5.87 1.66
CA VAL A 111 -23.41 -4.97 1.91
C VAL A 111 -22.63 -5.44 3.14
N ASP A 112 -23.32 -5.86 4.19
CA ASP A 112 -22.69 -6.38 5.41
C ASP A 112 -21.88 -7.65 5.13
N VAL A 113 -22.41 -8.57 4.32
CA VAL A 113 -21.68 -9.78 3.90
C VAL A 113 -20.41 -9.44 3.13
N LEU A 114 -20.48 -8.48 2.18
CA LEU A 114 -19.31 -8.03 1.43
C LEU A 114 -18.26 -7.37 2.34
N CYS A 115 -18.68 -6.49 3.25
CA CYS A 115 -17.79 -5.85 4.21
C CYS A 115 -17.12 -6.88 5.14
N ALA A 116 -17.88 -7.85 5.64
CA ALA A 116 -17.36 -8.94 6.46
C ALA A 116 -16.34 -9.79 5.69
N PHE A 117 -16.59 -10.09 4.42
CA PHE A 117 -15.66 -10.82 3.57
C PHE A 117 -14.34 -10.05 3.36
N ILE A 118 -14.40 -8.76 3.03
CA ILE A 118 -13.21 -7.91 2.87
C ILE A 118 -12.40 -7.84 4.18
N GLY A 119 -13.09 -7.69 5.32
CA GLY A 119 -12.46 -7.72 6.64
C GLY A 119 -11.77 -9.05 6.93
N ALA A 120 -12.43 -10.17 6.64
CA ALA A 120 -11.89 -11.51 6.83
C ALA A 120 -10.64 -11.76 5.97
N VAL A 121 -10.68 -11.37 4.69
CA VAL A 121 -9.52 -11.46 3.78
C VAL A 121 -8.38 -10.58 4.30
N SER A 122 -8.66 -9.37 4.78
CA SER A 122 -7.64 -8.49 5.35
C SER A 122 -6.97 -9.12 6.56
N ILE A 123 -7.73 -9.65 7.52
CA ILE A 123 -7.21 -10.36 8.70
C ILE A 123 -6.38 -11.59 8.28
N TYR A 124 -6.87 -12.36 7.31
CA TYR A 124 -6.14 -13.50 6.77
C TYR A 124 -4.77 -13.09 6.21
N MET A 125 -4.68 -11.98 5.47
CA MET A 125 -3.40 -11.50 4.92
C MET A 125 -2.39 -11.12 6.01
N TYR A 126 -2.85 -10.54 7.13
CA TYR A 126 -1.97 -10.28 8.29
C TYR A 126 -1.44 -11.58 8.89
N ILE A 127 -2.31 -12.57 9.11
CA ILE A 127 -1.91 -13.88 9.63
C ILE A 127 -0.91 -14.52 8.68
N PHE A 128 -1.25 -14.62 7.40
CA PHE A 128 -0.39 -15.20 6.36
C PHE A 128 0.99 -14.53 6.30
N GLY A 129 1.06 -13.20 6.43
CA GLY A 129 2.31 -12.45 6.50
C GLY A 129 3.21 -12.89 7.65
N VAL A 130 2.64 -13.13 8.84
CA VAL A 130 3.37 -13.66 10.01
C VAL A 130 3.84 -15.10 9.74
N ILE A 131 2.99 -15.95 9.15
CA ILE A 131 3.34 -17.35 8.82
C ILE A 131 4.55 -17.39 7.88
N LYS A 132 4.58 -16.53 6.86
CA LYS A 132 5.67 -16.50 5.89
C LYS A 132 6.92 -15.82 6.42
N SER A 133 6.78 -14.84 7.31
CA SER A 133 7.91 -14.09 7.86
C SER A 133 8.64 -14.84 8.98
N PHE A 134 7.92 -15.64 9.78
CA PHE A 134 8.48 -16.34 10.93
C PHE A 134 8.33 -17.85 10.78
N SER A 135 9.46 -18.57 10.73
CA SER A 135 9.44 -20.03 10.77
C SER A 135 9.05 -20.53 12.18
N LEU A 136 7.99 -21.34 12.24
CA LEU A 136 7.55 -22.06 13.44
C LEU A 136 8.68 -22.82 14.13
N TYR A 137 9.54 -23.47 13.34
CA TYR A 137 10.65 -24.28 13.84
C TYR A 137 11.69 -23.46 14.59
N ARG A 138 11.90 -22.20 14.19
CA ARG A 138 12.93 -21.32 14.77
C ARG A 138 12.47 -20.58 16.02
N PHE A 139 11.18 -20.24 16.12
CA PHE A 139 10.66 -19.40 17.20
C PHE A 139 9.90 -20.17 18.29
N GLY A 140 9.43 -21.38 18.00
CA GLY A 140 8.56 -22.14 18.89
C GLY A 140 7.11 -21.63 18.90
N ILE A 141 6.17 -22.49 19.29
CA ILE A 141 4.72 -22.26 19.14
C ILE A 141 4.23 -21.03 19.94
N SER A 142 4.72 -20.84 21.17
CA SER A 142 4.25 -19.74 22.04
C SER A 142 4.61 -18.36 21.50
N ARG A 143 5.87 -18.15 21.08
CA ARG A 143 6.32 -16.89 20.47
C ARG A 143 5.63 -16.64 19.13
N TYR A 144 5.39 -17.70 18.37
CA TYR A 144 4.68 -17.61 17.10
C TYR A 144 3.23 -17.12 17.29
N ILE A 145 2.49 -17.67 18.26
CA ILE A 145 1.14 -17.20 18.60
C ILE A 145 1.18 -15.75 19.07
N LEU A 146 2.15 -15.38 19.92
CA LEU A 146 2.32 -13.99 20.36
C LEU A 146 2.57 -13.03 19.18
N CYS A 147 3.35 -13.44 18.16
CA CYS A 147 3.53 -12.65 16.95
C CYS A 147 2.23 -12.47 16.15
N ILE A 148 1.41 -13.52 16.04
CA ILE A 148 0.09 -13.43 15.39
C ILE A 148 -0.81 -12.46 16.17
N CYS A 149 -0.93 -12.63 17.48
CA CYS A 149 -1.73 -11.74 18.32
C CYS A 149 -1.24 -10.29 18.23
N GLY A 150 0.08 -10.08 18.24
CA GLY A 150 0.69 -8.76 18.06
C GLY A 150 0.36 -8.15 16.70
N ALA A 151 0.43 -8.92 15.61
CA ALA A 151 0.08 -8.45 14.27
C ALA A 151 -1.42 -8.10 14.13
N LEU A 152 -2.30 -8.83 14.81
CA LEU A 152 -3.72 -8.51 14.83
C LEU A 152 -4.00 -7.26 15.68
N ALA A 153 -3.30 -7.10 16.81
CA ALA A 153 -3.43 -5.93 17.68
C ALA A 153 -2.93 -4.63 17.02
N THR A 154 -2.06 -4.71 16.00
CA THR A 154 -1.60 -3.52 15.25
C THR A 154 -2.54 -3.09 14.14
N ILE A 155 -3.59 -3.86 13.81
CA ILE A 155 -4.56 -3.49 12.75
C ILE A 155 -5.24 -2.13 13.02
N PRO A 156 -5.82 -1.86 14.21
CA PRO A 156 -6.45 -0.56 14.48
C PRO A 156 -5.45 0.60 14.38
N PHE A 157 -4.22 0.36 14.80
CA PHE A 157 -3.15 1.35 14.72
C PHE A 157 -2.74 1.63 13.26
N ASN A 158 -2.65 0.60 12.43
CA ASN A 158 -2.41 0.76 10.99
C ASN A 158 -3.54 1.56 10.32
N LEU A 159 -4.80 1.30 10.68
CA LEU A 159 -5.94 2.05 10.17
C LEU A 159 -5.84 3.55 10.49
N ILE A 160 -5.44 3.91 11.71
CA ILE A 160 -5.25 5.32 12.09
C ILE A 160 -4.15 5.96 11.22
N ILE A 161 -3.01 5.30 11.08
CA ILE A 161 -1.89 5.81 10.27
C ILE A 161 -2.29 5.97 8.81
N GLU A 162 -2.96 4.98 8.23
CA GLU A 162 -3.40 5.06 6.84
C GLU A 162 -4.37 6.21 6.63
N ASN A 163 -5.32 6.44 7.54
CA ASN A 163 -6.22 7.59 7.47
C ASN A 163 -5.48 8.93 7.50
N VAL A 164 -4.52 9.08 8.43
CA VAL A 164 -3.68 10.28 8.50
C VAL A 164 -2.87 10.46 7.22
N ALA A 165 -2.28 9.39 6.69
CA ALA A 165 -1.51 9.41 5.45
C ALA A 165 -2.36 9.75 4.22
N VAL A 166 -3.60 9.26 4.15
CA VAL A 166 -4.53 9.55 3.04
C VAL A 166 -4.98 11.01 3.07
N ILE A 167 -5.41 11.51 4.23
CA ILE A 167 -5.79 12.92 4.39
C ILE A 167 -4.60 13.82 4.04
N TRP A 168 -3.42 13.51 4.59
CA TRP A 168 -2.24 14.32 4.29
C TRP A 168 -1.78 14.20 2.83
N GLY A 169 -1.88 13.02 2.23
CA GLY A 169 -1.48 12.78 0.83
C GLY A 169 -2.38 13.48 -0.18
N THR A 170 -3.69 13.53 0.10
CA THR A 170 -4.69 14.19 -0.76
C THR A 170 -4.55 15.72 -0.75
N PHE A 171 -4.32 16.33 0.43
CA PHE A 171 -4.18 17.78 0.60
C PHE A 171 -2.74 18.29 0.50
N GLY A 172 -1.73 17.41 0.59
CA GLY A 172 -0.32 17.78 0.56
C GLY A 172 0.24 18.06 -0.85
N LYS A 173 1.41 18.70 -0.91
CA LYS A 173 2.16 18.89 -2.16
C LYS A 173 2.58 17.54 -2.76
N LYS A 174 2.20 17.27 -4.01
CA LYS A 174 2.28 15.94 -4.65
C LYS A 174 3.65 15.58 -5.24
N HIS A 175 4.51 16.56 -5.50
CA HIS A 175 5.80 16.35 -6.20
C HIS A 175 7.03 16.29 -5.27
N LYS A 176 6.86 15.94 -3.98
CA LYS A 176 8.00 15.78 -3.06
C LYS A 176 8.35 14.31 -2.87
N PHE A 177 9.54 13.92 -3.31
CA PHE A 177 10.08 12.58 -3.07
C PHE A 177 10.75 12.52 -1.68
N TYR A 178 10.10 11.86 -0.72
CA TYR A 178 10.69 11.59 0.59
C TYR A 178 11.34 10.21 0.59
N VAL A 179 12.64 10.16 0.85
CA VAL A 179 13.40 8.91 1.02
C VAL A 179 13.36 8.53 2.49
N VAL A 180 12.81 7.35 2.78
CA VAL A 180 12.82 6.78 4.13
C VAL A 180 14.25 6.36 4.47
N SER A 181 14.80 6.91 5.56
CA SER A 181 16.09 6.47 6.07
C SER A 181 15.94 5.06 6.65
N LYS A 182 16.55 4.07 5.99
CA LYS A 182 16.55 2.66 6.45
C LYS A 182 17.85 2.31 7.21
N GLU A 183 18.53 3.30 7.77
CA GLU A 183 19.80 3.11 8.50
C GLU A 183 19.61 3.32 10.01
N PHE A 184 20.15 2.38 10.81
CA PHE A 184 20.18 2.49 12.28
C PHE A 184 21.38 3.29 12.79
N ARG A 185 22.39 3.52 11.95
CA ARG A 185 23.63 4.26 12.24
C ARG A 185 23.96 5.13 11.03
N PRO A 186 24.51 6.35 11.22
CA PRO A 186 25.01 7.13 10.10
C PRO A 186 26.03 6.32 9.30
N PRO A 187 26.06 6.46 7.97
CA PRO A 187 27.00 5.72 7.14
C PRO A 187 28.40 6.11 7.59
N VAL A 188 29.23 5.11 7.87
CA VAL A 188 30.65 5.33 8.09
C VAL A 188 31.21 5.79 6.76
N THR A 189 31.48 7.08 6.63
CA THR A 189 32.23 7.64 5.52
C THR A 189 33.61 6.99 5.55
N VAL A 190 33.86 6.10 4.58
CA VAL A 190 35.21 5.62 4.26
C VAL A 190 35.80 6.55 3.21
#